data_AF-A0A2I0IUF3-F1
#
_entry.id   AF-A0A2I0IUF3-F1
#
_cell.length_a   1.000
_cell.length_b   1.000
_cell.length_c   1.000
_cell.angle_alpha   90.00
_cell.angle_beta   90.00
_cell.angle_gamma   90.00
#
_symmetry.space_group_name_H-M   'P 1'
#
loop_
_entity.id
_entity.type
_entity.pdbx_description
1 polymer ?
#
loop_
_entity_poly.entity_id
_entity_poly.type
_entity_poly.pdbx_seq_one_letter_code
_entity_poly.pdbx_strand_id
1 'polypeptide(L)'
;MNALIGRTQQQFLARIGAIELDDEKKTQLEASSKTGLTLLPCTDGVARLVLILGLDDEGAVSRAAEAIADSSINEFMRVSFKEAGAVKILVQLLERDNDAIRSSVTRALERLSLSVSVCQAVEAEGVIYHLVKILKEKEIPESLTEKVF
;
A
#
# COMPACT_ATOMS: atom_id res chain seq x y z
N MET A 1 3.83 41.37 -4.75
CA MET A 1 3.86 40.13 -5.56
C MET A 1 3.96 38.86 -4.68
N ASN A 2 3.41 38.84 -3.46
CA ASN A 2 3.59 37.73 -2.49
C ASN A 2 2.28 37.05 -2.05
N ALA A 3 1.12 37.49 -2.53
CA ALA A 3 -0.17 36.94 -2.12
C ALA A 3 -0.46 35.54 -2.72
N LEU A 4 0.18 35.19 -3.85
CA LEU A 4 -0.03 33.90 -4.52
C LEU A 4 0.59 32.74 -3.71
N ILE A 5 1.81 32.93 -3.19
CA ILE A 5 2.52 31.93 -2.37
C ILE A 5 1.73 31.61 -1.09
N GLY A 6 1.16 32.64 -0.44
CA GLY A 6 0.36 32.45 0.77
C GLY A 6 -0.89 31.59 0.54
N ARG A 7 -1.58 31.77 -0.60
CA ARG A 7 -2.77 30.98 -0.95
C ARG A 7 -2.45 29.51 -1.22
N THR A 8 -1.38 29.23 -1.96
CA THR A 8 -0.97 27.84 -2.24
C THR A 8 -0.54 27.13 -0.95
N GLN A 9 0.17 27.82 -0.06
CA GLN A 9 0.56 27.27 1.23
C GLN A 9 -0.66 27.05 2.14
N GLN A 10 -1.62 27.98 2.18
CA GLN A 10 -2.85 27.83 2.95
C GLN A 10 -3.73 26.68 2.42
N GLN A 11 -3.87 26.54 1.09
CA GLN A 11 -4.59 25.41 0.50
C GLN A 11 -3.93 24.06 0.81
N PHE A 12 -2.59 24.01 0.81
CA PHE A 12 -1.86 22.82 1.21
C PHE A 12 -2.11 22.49 2.69
N LEU A 13 -1.96 23.48 3.58
CA LEU A 13 -2.20 23.33 5.02
C LEU A 13 -3.65 22.91 5.33
N ALA A 14 -4.62 23.41 4.57
CA ALA A 14 -6.02 23.01 4.71
C ALA A 14 -6.27 21.58 4.24
N ARG A 15 -5.67 21.17 3.11
CA ARG A 15 -5.80 19.81 2.57
C ARG A 15 -5.21 18.74 3.47
N ILE A 16 -4.19 19.09 4.26
CA ILE A 16 -3.59 18.20 5.27
C ILE A 16 -4.22 18.35 6.66
N GLY A 17 -5.23 19.22 6.82
CA GLY A 17 -5.94 19.42 8.08
C GLY A 17 -5.13 20.17 9.16
N ALA A 18 -4.06 20.87 8.78
CA ALA A 18 -3.26 21.67 9.71
C ALA A 18 -3.95 23.02 10.05
N ILE A 19 -4.82 23.51 9.18
CA ILE A 19 -5.67 24.69 9.39
C ILE A 19 -7.06 24.43 8.81
N GLU A 20 -8.09 25.06 9.38
CA GLU A 20 -9.43 25.11 8.81
C GLU A 20 -9.53 26.36 7.92
N LEU A 21 -9.99 26.19 6.67
CA LEU A 21 -10.41 27.31 5.85
C LEU A 21 -11.88 27.54 6.14
N ASP A 22 -12.21 28.69 6.73
CA ASP A 22 -13.59 29.16 6.87
C ASP A 22 -14.15 29.52 5.49
N ASP A 23 -14.46 28.52 4.67
CA ASP A 23 -15.28 28.69 3.48
C ASP A 23 -16.75 28.71 3.92
N GLU A 24 -17.36 29.90 3.91
CA GLU A 24 -18.79 30.15 4.12
C GLU A 24 -19.69 29.52 3.03
N LYS A 25 -19.63 28.19 2.85
CA LYS A 25 -20.70 27.42 2.23
C LYS A 25 -20.90 26.10 2.97
N LYS A 26 -21.66 26.25 4.05
CA LYS A 26 -22.43 25.22 4.76
C LYS A 26 -22.95 24.13 3.81
N THR A 27 -22.27 22.99 3.76
CA THR A 27 -22.89 21.72 3.39
C THR A 27 -22.70 20.78 4.57
N GLN A 28 -23.82 20.49 5.21
CA GLN A 28 -23.93 19.76 6.45
C GLN A 28 -23.49 18.31 6.26
N LEU A 29 -22.44 17.91 6.97
CA LEU A 29 -22.27 16.54 7.44
C LEU A 29 -21.37 16.57 8.68
N GLU A 30 -21.92 17.18 9.73
CA GLU A 30 -21.46 17.00 11.10
C GLU A 30 -22.03 15.67 11.62
N ALA A 31 -21.17 14.66 11.77
CA ALA A 31 -21.37 13.59 12.75
C ALA A 31 -20.05 12.86 13.06
N SER A 32 -19.44 13.28 14.17
CA SER A 32 -18.99 12.39 15.25
C SER A 32 -17.93 11.33 14.94
N SER A 33 -16.66 11.64 15.25
CA SER A 33 -16.03 11.15 16.48
C SER A 33 -14.57 11.56 16.56
N LYS A 34 -14.20 11.93 17.77
CA LYS A 34 -12.90 12.40 18.23
C LYS A 34 -11.88 11.26 18.19
N THR A 35 -11.26 11.07 17.04
CA THR A 35 -10.02 10.32 16.89
C THR A 35 -9.25 11.06 15.81
N GLY A 36 -8.04 11.53 16.12
CA GLY A 36 -7.14 12.16 15.15
C GLY A 36 -6.68 11.14 14.11
N LEU A 37 -7.60 10.72 13.24
CA LEU A 37 -7.28 9.99 12.04
C LEU A 37 -7.03 11.07 10.99
N THR A 38 -5.77 11.25 10.62
CA THR A 38 -5.36 11.99 9.43
C THR A 38 -5.88 11.24 8.21
N LEU A 39 -7.19 11.25 8.01
CA LEU A 39 -7.84 10.62 6.87
C LEU A 39 -7.45 11.43 5.65
N LEU A 40 -6.49 10.91 4.89
CA LEU A 40 -6.23 11.38 3.53
C LEU A 40 -7.57 11.47 2.77
N PRO A 41 -7.79 12.50 1.95
CA PRO A 41 -8.99 12.62 1.14
C PRO A 41 -9.30 11.30 0.43
N CYS A 42 -10.57 10.87 0.47
CA CYS A 42 -11.02 9.63 -0.18
C CYS A 42 -10.80 9.61 -1.70
N THR A 43 -10.38 10.74 -2.28
CA THR A 43 -10.03 10.90 -3.70
C THR A 43 -8.67 10.30 -4.07
N ASP A 44 -7.81 9.91 -3.13
CA ASP A 44 -6.53 9.25 -3.43
C ASP A 44 -6.56 7.75 -3.07
N GLY A 45 -7.17 6.97 -3.97
CA GLY A 45 -7.30 5.51 -3.81
C GLY A 45 -5.96 4.79 -3.72
N VAL A 46 -4.91 5.31 -4.36
CA VAL A 46 -3.55 4.75 -4.31
C VAL A 46 -3.02 4.85 -2.89
N ALA A 47 -2.98 6.05 -2.33
CA ALA A 47 -2.47 6.26 -0.97
C ALA A 47 -3.27 5.47 0.07
N ARG A 48 -4.60 5.37 -0.12
CA ARG A 48 -5.45 4.61 0.81
C ARG A 48 -5.15 3.11 0.79
N LEU A 49 -4.98 2.52 -0.38
CA LEU A 49 -4.62 1.10 -0.49
C LEU A 49 -3.27 0.82 0.15
N VAL A 50 -2.29 1.71 -0.05
CA VAL A 50 -0.96 1.57 0.57
C VAL A 50 -1.02 1.67 2.10
N LEU A 51 -1.84 2.57 2.65
CA LEU A 51 -2.07 2.63 4.10
C LEU A 51 -2.69 1.34 4.65
N ILE A 52 -3.64 0.74 3.92
CA ILE A 52 -4.31 -0.50 4.35
C ILE A 52 -3.32 -1.68 4.40
N LEU A 53 -2.32 -1.72 3.50
CA LEU A 53 -1.27 -2.75 3.54
C LEU A 53 -0.47 -2.75 4.85
N GLY A 54 -0.43 -1.63 5.57
CA GLY A 54 0.27 -1.50 6.85
C GLY A 54 -0.56 -1.83 8.09
N LEU A 55 -1.80 -2.28 7.94
CA LEU A 55 -2.66 -2.67 9.06
C LEU A 55 -2.38 -4.11 9.52
N ASP A 56 -2.75 -4.42 10.76
CA ASP A 56 -2.64 -5.78 11.31
C ASP A 56 -3.76 -6.73 10.83
N ASP A 57 -4.85 -6.18 10.28
CA ASP A 57 -5.96 -6.99 9.76
C ASP A 57 -5.56 -7.70 8.47
N GLU A 58 -5.23 -8.98 8.59
CA GLU A 58 -4.78 -9.84 7.48
C GLU A 58 -5.75 -9.87 6.30
N GLY A 59 -7.06 -9.83 6.58
CA GLY A 59 -8.09 -9.80 5.54
C GLY A 59 -8.11 -8.47 4.78
N ALA A 60 -7.93 -7.35 5.48
CA ALA A 60 -7.82 -6.03 4.88
C ALA A 60 -6.54 -5.92 4.05
N VAL A 61 -5.41 -6.43 4.56
CA VAL A 61 -4.12 -6.46 3.86
C VAL A 61 -4.22 -7.28 2.56
N SER A 62 -4.76 -8.51 2.63
CA SER A 62 -4.94 -9.37 1.45
C SER A 62 -5.83 -8.69 0.40
N ARG A 63 -6.99 -8.13 0.81
CA ARG A 63 -7.89 -7.41 -0.12
C ARG A 63 -7.24 -6.17 -0.72
N ALA A 64 -6.42 -5.44 0.04
CA ALA A 64 -5.72 -4.28 -0.49
C ALA A 64 -4.66 -4.68 -1.52
N ALA A 65 -3.87 -5.74 -1.26
CA ALA A 65 -2.92 -6.27 -2.24
C ALA A 65 -3.65 -6.74 -3.52
N GLU A 66 -4.77 -7.43 -3.39
CA GLU A 66 -5.61 -7.86 -4.51
C GLU A 66 -6.08 -6.65 -5.35
N ALA A 67 -6.59 -5.62 -4.69
CA ALA A 67 -7.07 -4.40 -5.33
C ALA A 67 -5.94 -3.60 -6.01
N ILE A 68 -4.73 -3.58 -5.44
CA ILE A 68 -3.54 -3.00 -6.09
C ILE A 68 -3.25 -3.75 -7.38
N ALA A 69 -3.28 -5.09 -7.36
CA ALA A 69 -3.05 -5.90 -8.54
C ALA A 69 -4.09 -5.64 -9.64
N ASP A 70 -5.38 -5.58 -9.27
CA ASP A 70 -6.48 -5.29 -10.20
C ASP A 70 -6.40 -3.89 -10.79
N SER A 71 -5.98 -2.90 -9.99
CA SER A 71 -5.88 -1.50 -10.41
C SER A 71 -4.63 -1.19 -11.23
N SER A 72 -3.64 -2.09 -11.23
CA SER A 72 -2.35 -1.94 -11.94
C SER A 72 -2.46 -2.23 -13.44
N ILE A 73 -3.45 -1.64 -14.11
CA ILE A 73 -3.78 -1.90 -15.52
C ILE A 73 -2.92 -1.11 -16.52
N ASN A 74 -2.28 -0.03 -16.09
CA ASN A 74 -1.47 0.84 -16.96
C ASN A 74 -0.23 1.37 -16.24
N GLU A 75 0.66 2.01 -17.00
CA GLU A 75 1.96 2.47 -16.48
C GLU A 75 1.81 3.52 -15.39
N PHE A 76 0.87 4.45 -15.57
CA PHE A 76 0.59 5.50 -14.59
C PHE A 76 0.22 4.91 -13.22
N MET A 77 -0.67 3.92 -13.18
CA MET A 77 -1.08 3.27 -11.94
C MET A 77 0.09 2.51 -11.28
N ARG A 78 0.89 1.78 -12.07
CA ARG A 78 2.06 1.06 -11.55
C ARG A 78 3.08 2.00 -10.92
N VAL A 79 3.40 3.11 -11.60
CA VAL A 79 4.32 4.13 -11.07
C VAL A 79 3.73 4.81 -9.85
N SER A 80 2.43 5.11 -9.83
CA SER A 80 1.75 5.73 -8.68
C SER A 80 1.88 4.88 -7.41
N PHE A 81 1.69 3.55 -7.50
CA PHE A 81 1.89 2.66 -6.35
C PHE A 81 3.35 2.59 -5.90
N LYS A 82 4.31 2.59 -6.84
CA LYS A 82 5.73 2.66 -6.51
C LYS A 82 6.06 3.95 -5.76
N GLU A 83 5.63 5.10 -6.27
CA GLU A 83 5.87 6.42 -5.66
C GLU A 83 5.18 6.56 -4.30
N ALA A 84 4.03 5.93 -4.11
CA ALA A 84 3.35 5.83 -2.82
C ALA A 84 4.06 4.88 -1.83
N GLY A 85 5.12 4.17 -2.23
CA GLY A 85 5.90 3.29 -1.36
C GLY A 85 5.33 1.88 -1.20
N ALA A 86 4.41 1.45 -2.07
CA ALA A 86 3.78 0.13 -1.97
C ALA A 86 4.78 -1.03 -2.07
N VAL A 87 5.81 -0.89 -2.93
CA VAL A 87 6.78 -1.95 -3.26
C VAL A 87 7.43 -2.53 -2.01
N LYS A 88 8.00 -1.67 -1.15
CA LYS A 88 8.68 -2.09 0.08
C LYS A 88 7.75 -2.87 1.00
N ILE A 89 6.54 -2.35 1.21
CA ILE A 89 5.55 -2.99 2.09
C ILE A 89 5.14 -4.35 1.52
N LEU A 90 4.87 -4.43 0.22
CA LEU A 90 4.52 -5.69 -0.45
C LEU A 90 5.64 -6.73 -0.32
N VAL A 91 6.91 -6.35 -0.51
CA VAL A 91 8.04 -7.28 -0.34
C VAL A 91 8.14 -7.77 1.11
N GLN A 92 7.94 -6.89 2.10
CA GLN A 92 7.93 -7.29 3.51
C GLN A 92 6.76 -8.23 3.86
N LEU A 93 5.59 -8.03 3.24
CA LEU A 93 4.42 -8.88 3.46
C LEU A 93 4.60 -10.33 2.96
N LEU A 94 5.57 -10.60 2.08
CA LEU A 94 5.93 -11.97 1.68
C LEU A 94 6.40 -12.83 2.85
N GLU A 95 6.96 -12.21 3.91
CA GLU A 95 7.46 -12.92 5.08
C GLU A 95 6.35 -13.37 6.05
N ARG A 96 5.13 -12.88 5.89
CA ARG A 96 3.98 -13.29 6.72
C ARG A 96 3.66 -14.75 6.49
N ASP A 97 3.40 -15.50 7.56
CA ASP A 97 2.96 -16.89 7.46
C ASP A 97 1.45 -17.01 7.21
N ASN A 98 1.00 -16.38 6.13
CA ASN A 98 -0.37 -16.44 5.66
C ASN A 98 -0.38 -16.59 4.14
N ASP A 99 -0.81 -17.77 3.68
CA ASP A 99 -0.83 -18.12 2.26
C ASP A 99 -1.75 -17.21 1.42
N ALA A 100 -2.86 -16.71 1.99
CA ALA A 100 -3.75 -15.79 1.29
C ALA A 100 -3.08 -14.42 1.07
N ILE A 101 -2.37 -13.90 2.09
CA ILE A 101 -1.56 -12.68 1.95
C ILE A 101 -0.46 -12.91 0.91
N ARG A 102 0.33 -13.98 1.04
CA ARG A 102 1.43 -14.29 0.11
C ARG A 102 0.93 -14.37 -1.33
N SER A 103 -0.22 -15.00 -1.57
CA SER A 103 -0.82 -15.12 -2.89
C SER A 103 -1.21 -13.76 -3.48
N SER A 104 -1.98 -12.95 -2.74
CA SER A 104 -2.41 -11.61 -3.20
C SER A 104 -1.23 -10.67 -3.39
N VAL A 105 -0.23 -10.72 -2.49
CA VAL A 105 1.01 -9.92 -2.59
C VAL A 105 1.84 -10.32 -3.80
N THR A 106 1.99 -11.62 -4.06
CA THR A 106 2.71 -12.11 -5.25
C THR A 106 2.03 -11.63 -6.53
N ARG A 107 0.69 -11.70 -6.58
CA ARG A 107 -0.10 -11.18 -7.71
C ARG A 107 0.08 -9.67 -7.89
N ALA A 108 0.10 -8.91 -6.80
CA ALA A 108 0.36 -7.47 -6.84
C ALA A 108 1.75 -7.15 -7.40
N LEU A 109 2.79 -7.83 -6.90
CA LEU A 109 4.16 -7.66 -7.37
C LEU A 109 4.32 -8.05 -8.84
N GLU A 110 3.68 -9.13 -9.29
CA GLU A 110 3.65 -9.55 -10.70
C GLU A 110 3.07 -8.44 -11.58
N ARG A 111 1.87 -7.94 -11.25
CA ARG A 111 1.18 -6.89 -12.03
C ARG A 111 1.96 -5.58 -12.06
N LEU A 112 2.57 -5.20 -10.93
CA LEU A 112 3.40 -4.00 -10.82
C LEU A 112 4.70 -4.12 -11.63
N SER A 113 5.32 -5.30 -11.65
CA SER A 113 6.61 -5.55 -12.33
C SER A 113 6.53 -5.54 -13.85
N LEU A 114 5.32 -5.43 -14.43
CA LEU A 114 5.15 -5.12 -15.85
C LEU A 114 5.73 -3.75 -16.25
N SER A 115 5.95 -2.85 -15.29
CA SER A 115 6.74 -1.62 -15.48
C SER A 115 8.21 -1.91 -15.19
N VAL A 116 9.10 -1.57 -16.13
CA VAL A 116 10.56 -1.66 -15.94
C VAL A 116 11.01 -0.88 -14.71
N SER A 117 10.46 0.33 -14.49
CA SER A 117 10.85 1.18 -13.37
C SER A 117 10.43 0.63 -12.01
N VAL A 118 9.32 -0.13 -11.98
CA VAL A 118 8.82 -0.77 -10.76
C VAL A 118 9.54 -2.09 -10.53
N CYS A 119 9.84 -2.85 -11.59
CA CYS A 119 10.64 -4.08 -11.52
C CYS A 119 12.01 -3.80 -10.89
N GLN A 120 12.71 -2.74 -11.31
CA GLN A 120 13.98 -2.32 -10.70
C GLN A 120 13.84 -1.98 -9.21
N ALA A 121 12.72 -1.37 -8.81
CA ALA A 121 12.46 -1.08 -7.39
C ALA A 121 12.20 -2.37 -6.60
N VAL A 122 11.44 -3.30 -7.17
CA VAL A 122 11.16 -4.63 -6.58
C VAL A 122 12.47 -5.43 -6.41
N GLU A 123 13.36 -5.39 -7.39
CA GLU A 123 14.70 -6.01 -7.31
C GLU A 123 15.56 -5.37 -6.21
N ALA A 124 15.54 -4.03 -6.11
CA ALA A 124 16.29 -3.29 -5.10
C ALA A 124 15.82 -3.59 -3.66
N GLU A 125 14.56 -3.94 -3.47
CA GLU A 125 14.02 -4.42 -2.18
C GLU A 125 14.39 -5.89 -1.89
N GLY A 126 15.12 -6.56 -2.79
CA GLY A 126 15.62 -7.93 -2.56
C GLY A 126 14.53 -9.00 -2.64
N VAL A 127 13.49 -8.81 -3.46
CA VAL A 127 12.36 -9.74 -3.57
C VAL A 127 12.80 -11.18 -3.86
N ILE A 128 13.88 -11.37 -4.64
CA ILE A 128 14.36 -12.70 -5.07
C ILE A 128 14.72 -13.56 -3.85
N TYR A 129 15.36 -12.96 -2.84
CA TYR A 129 15.71 -13.66 -1.61
C TYR A 129 14.46 -14.19 -0.89
N HIS A 130 13.43 -13.35 -0.77
CA HIS A 130 12.17 -13.69 -0.11
C HIS A 130 11.41 -14.80 -0.87
N LEU A 131 11.34 -14.70 -2.20
CA LEU A 131 10.68 -15.72 -3.03
C LEU A 131 11.39 -17.08 -2.94
N VAL A 132 12.72 -17.11 -3.01
CA VAL A 132 13.50 -18.35 -2.86
C VAL A 132 13.29 -18.97 -1.48
N LYS A 133 13.23 -18.15 -0.42
CA LYS A 133 12.94 -18.62 0.94
C LYS A 133 11.56 -19.30 1.02
N ILE A 134 10.52 -18.66 0.51
CA ILE A 134 9.15 -19.21 0.50
C ILE A 134 9.08 -20.53 -0.27
N LEU A 135 9.75 -20.63 -1.43
CA LEU A 135 9.76 -21.88 -2.21
C LEU A 135 10.40 -23.03 -1.42
N LYS A 136 11.50 -22.78 -0.72
CA LYS A 136 12.16 -23.80 0.12
C LYS A 136 11.30 -24.25 1.30
N GLU A 137 10.56 -23.33 1.92
CA GLU A 137 9.65 -23.66 3.02
C GLU A 137 8.51 -24.57 2.55
N LYS A 138 7.97 -24.36 1.33
CA LYS A 138 6.91 -25.23 0.77
C LYS A 138 7.39 -26.61 0.32
N GLU A 139 8.66 -26.75 -0.04
CA GLU A 139 9.26 -28.04 -0.45
C GLU A 139 9.54 -28.99 0.74
N ILE A 140 9.51 -28.49 1.98
CA ILE A 140 9.74 -29.30 3.19
C ILE A 140 8.42 -29.45 3.95
N PRO A 141 7.60 -30.48 3.67
CA PRO A 141 6.52 -30.83 4.60
C PRO A 141 7.16 -31.34 5.90
N GLU A 142 6.97 -30.60 7.00
CA GLU A 142 7.41 -30.96 8.37
C GLU A 142 6.94 -32.36 8.83
N SER A 143 6.01 -33.00 8.11
CA SER A 143 5.54 -34.36 8.39
C SER A 143 6.58 -35.47 8.11
N LEU A 144 7.74 -35.15 7.52
CA LEU A 144 8.80 -36.12 7.24
C LEU A 144 10.00 -36.04 8.19
N THR A 145 10.15 -34.97 8.97
CA THR A 145 11.31 -34.79 9.86
C THR A 145 11.15 -35.46 11.23
N GLU A 146 9.96 -35.90 11.61
CA GLU A 146 9.71 -36.59 12.89
C GLU A 146 9.73 -38.13 12.83
N LYS A 147 10.03 -38.75 11.67
CA LYS A 147 10.08 -40.22 11.54
C LYS A 147 11.48 -40.82 11.55
N VAL A 148 12.49 -40.06 11.94
CA VAL A 148 13.85 -40.59 12.14
C VAL A 148 14.28 -40.22 13.55
N PHE A 149 13.86 -41.01 14.55
CA PHE A 149 14.64 -41.45 15.72
C PHE A 149 13.90 -42.59 16.42
#